data_AF-A0A060CCU7-F1
#
_entry.id   AF-A0A060CCU7-F1
#
_cell.length_a   1.000
_cell.length_b   1.000
_cell.length_c   1.000
_cell.angle_alpha   90.00
_cell.angle_beta   90.00
_cell.angle_gamma   90.00
#
_symmetry.space_group_name_H-M   'P 1'
#
loop_
_entity.id
_entity.type
_entity.pdbx_description
1 polymer ?
#
loop_
_entity_poly.entity_id
_entity_poly.type
_entity_poly.pdbx_seq_one_letter_code
_entity_poly.pdbx_strand_id
1 'polypeptide(L)'
;TGSDKALAIIEQWFADRLAEGTPTRNVNTVAPFLTLAHLYEKTRNPVWRPYLQAWAEWVMHEMPRTEEGGLQHIVYNSVNHQQMWDDTLMMSVLPLAKIGLV
;
A
#
# COMPACT_ATOMS: atom_id res chain seq x y z
N THR A 1 -17.15 -2.85 -16.59
CA THR A 1 -18.23 -3.82 -16.36
C THR A 1 -19.17 -3.43 -15.23
N GLY A 2 -18.75 -2.62 -14.23
CA GLY A 2 -19.66 -2.15 -13.15
C GLY A 2 -20.18 -3.28 -12.25
N SER A 3 -19.39 -4.33 -12.05
CA SER A 3 -19.84 -5.55 -11.35
C SER A 3 -19.85 -5.37 -9.83
N ASP A 4 -21.05 -5.36 -9.24
CA ASP A 4 -21.24 -5.32 -7.78
C ASP A 4 -20.60 -6.52 -7.08
N LYS A 5 -20.62 -7.70 -7.72
CA LYS A 5 -19.96 -8.89 -7.18
C LYS A 5 -18.45 -8.68 -7.04
N ALA A 6 -17.81 -8.08 -8.04
CA ALA A 6 -16.36 -7.81 -7.98
C ALA A 6 -16.05 -6.76 -6.90
N LEU A 7 -16.87 -5.70 -6.79
CA LEU A 7 -16.71 -4.70 -5.75
C LEU A 7 -16.86 -5.30 -4.35
N ALA A 8 -17.87 -6.13 -4.13
CA ALA A 8 -18.12 -6.81 -2.85
C ALA A 8 -16.95 -7.71 -2.43
N ILE A 9 -16.30 -8.41 -3.38
CA ILE A 9 -15.10 -9.22 -3.09
C ILE A 9 -13.96 -8.33 -2.58
N ILE A 10 -13.74 -7.18 -3.21
CA ILE A 10 -12.66 -6.25 -2.83
C ILE A 10 -12.96 -5.65 -1.45
N GLU A 11 -14.17 -5.15 -1.24
CA GLU A 11 -14.57 -4.54 0.03
C GLU A 11 -14.52 -5.54 1.19
N GLN A 12 -15.01 -6.76 0.98
CA GLN A 12 -14.96 -7.82 1.97
C GLN A 12 -13.51 -8.19 2.32
N TRP A 13 -12.63 -8.30 1.33
CA TRP A 13 -11.23 -8.62 1.58
C TRP A 13 -10.56 -7.56 2.47
N PHE A 14 -10.78 -6.27 2.20
CA PHE A 14 -10.24 -5.21 3.06
C PHE A 14 -10.87 -5.22 4.45
N ALA A 15 -12.18 -5.41 4.56
CA ALA A 15 -12.86 -5.48 5.85
C ALA A 15 -12.27 -6.58 6.74
N ASP A 16 -12.09 -7.78 6.19
CA ASP A 16 -11.54 -8.92 6.91
C ASP A 16 -10.09 -8.69 7.32
N ARG A 17 -9.22 -8.27 6.39
CA ARG A 17 -7.79 -8.07 6.69
C ARG A 17 -7.54 -6.93 7.66
N LEU A 18 -8.30 -5.84 7.57
CA LEU A 18 -8.16 -4.72 8.50
C LEU A 18 -8.67 -5.09 9.91
N ALA A 19 -9.68 -5.97 10.02
CA ALA A 19 -10.16 -6.48 11.30
C ALA A 19 -9.16 -7.44 11.98
N GLU A 20 -8.42 -8.24 11.19
CA GLU A 20 -7.33 -9.10 11.69
C GLU A 20 -6.11 -8.30 12.17
N GLY A 21 -5.95 -7.07 11.66
CA GLY A 21 -4.79 -6.21 11.87
C GLY A 21 -3.89 -6.15 10.64
N THR A 22 -3.12 -5.07 10.52
CA THR A 22 -2.24 -4.88 9.36
C THR A 22 -0.99 -5.75 9.44
N PRO A 23 -0.57 -6.40 8.32
CA PRO A 23 0.66 -7.17 8.30
C PRO A 23 1.89 -6.26 8.47
N THR A 24 3.04 -6.88 8.71
CA THR A 24 4.34 -6.17 8.71
C THR A 24 4.53 -5.39 7.41
N ARG A 25 4.95 -4.13 7.53
CA ARG A 25 5.17 -3.24 6.38
C ARG A 25 6.45 -3.63 5.65
N ASN A 26 6.32 -3.85 4.34
CA ASN A 26 7.40 -4.15 3.41
C ASN A 26 6.93 -3.77 2.00
N VAL A 27 7.81 -3.81 0.99
CA VAL A 27 7.51 -3.37 -0.39
C VAL A 27 6.21 -3.98 -0.92
N ASN A 28 6.01 -5.28 -0.70
CA ASN A 28 4.90 -6.04 -1.29
C ASN A 28 3.57 -5.80 -0.57
N THR A 29 3.60 -5.55 0.74
CA THR A 29 2.37 -5.33 1.53
C THR A 29 1.78 -3.94 1.35
N VAL A 30 2.49 -3.01 0.69
CA VAL A 30 1.95 -1.71 0.27
C VAL A 30 1.00 -1.83 -0.94
N ALA A 31 1.17 -2.84 -1.78
CA ALA A 31 0.48 -2.94 -3.07
C ALA A 31 -1.06 -2.86 -2.99
N PRO A 32 -1.76 -3.49 -2.02
CA PRO A 32 -3.21 -3.38 -1.89
C PRO A 32 -3.71 -1.95 -1.68
N PHE A 33 -2.88 -1.07 -1.13
CA PHE A 33 -3.28 0.31 -0.83
C PHE A 33 -3.53 1.16 -2.08
N LEU A 34 -3.03 0.74 -3.26
CA LEU A 34 -3.44 1.34 -4.52
C LEU A 34 -4.95 1.17 -4.76
N THR A 35 -5.45 -0.05 -4.58
CA THR A 35 -6.88 -0.36 -4.73
C THR A 35 -7.69 0.32 -3.63
N LEU A 36 -7.20 0.31 -2.38
CA LEU A 36 -7.90 0.99 -1.28
C LEU A 36 -8.01 2.50 -1.52
N ALA A 37 -6.99 3.14 -2.08
CA ALA A 37 -7.01 4.56 -2.43
C ALA A 37 -8.06 4.86 -3.52
N HIS A 38 -8.20 3.99 -4.53
CA HIS A 38 -9.26 4.11 -5.53
C HIS A 38 -10.66 3.89 -4.95
N LEU A 39 -10.81 2.95 -4.02
CA LEU A 39 -12.07 2.79 -3.32
C LEU A 39 -12.39 4.04 -2.49
N TYR A 40 -11.42 4.56 -1.73
CA TYR A 40 -11.59 5.77 -0.92
C TYR A 40 -11.96 6.99 -1.77
N GLU A 41 -11.35 7.15 -2.93
CA GLU A 41 -11.70 8.20 -3.90
C GLU A 41 -13.19 8.16 -4.30
N LYS A 42 -13.73 6.94 -4.50
CA LYS A 42 -15.13 6.72 -4.91
C LYS A 42 -16.13 6.91 -3.78
N THR A 43 -15.85 6.36 -2.61
CA THR A 43 -16.84 6.26 -1.50
C THR A 43 -16.64 7.32 -0.43
N ARG A 44 -15.43 7.88 -0.33
CA ARG A 44 -14.99 8.76 0.76
C ARG A 44 -15.23 8.15 2.15
N ASN A 45 -15.18 6.82 2.24
CA ASN A 45 -15.36 6.11 3.51
C ASN A 45 -14.23 6.50 4.50
N PRO A 46 -14.55 7.19 5.62
CA PRO A 46 -13.55 7.68 6.55
C PRO A 46 -12.78 6.58 7.26
N VAL A 47 -13.32 5.35 7.31
CA VAL A 47 -12.66 4.19 7.92
C VAL A 47 -11.33 3.86 7.23
N TRP A 48 -11.21 4.11 5.94
CA TRP A 48 -10.01 3.74 5.16
C TRP A 48 -8.89 4.77 5.26
N ARG A 49 -9.22 6.03 5.55
CA ARG A 49 -8.25 7.14 5.54
C ARG A 49 -7.08 6.93 6.52
N PRO A 50 -7.28 6.51 7.77
CA PRO A 50 -6.16 6.28 8.70
C PRO A 50 -5.18 5.23 8.19
N TYR A 51 -5.65 4.18 7.51
CA TYR A 51 -4.79 3.15 6.95
C TYR A 51 -3.97 3.68 5.76
N LEU A 52 -4.61 4.43 4.85
CA LEU A 52 -3.91 5.05 3.73
C LEU A 52 -2.80 5.99 4.22
N GLN A 53 -3.11 6.82 5.22
CA GLN A 53 -2.13 7.73 5.81
C GLN A 53 -0.98 6.96 6.47
N ALA A 54 -1.28 6.01 7.36
CA ALA A 54 -0.27 5.28 8.09
C ALA A 54 0.70 4.49 7.18
N TRP A 55 0.21 3.96 6.06
CA TRP A 55 1.05 3.26 5.09
C TRP A 55 1.84 4.22 4.20
N ALA A 56 1.26 5.34 3.76
CA ALA A 56 1.98 6.36 2.99
C ALA A 56 3.10 7.03 3.82
N GLU A 57 2.81 7.39 5.07
CA GLU A 57 3.80 7.95 6.01
C GLU A 57 4.99 7.01 6.19
N TRP A 58 4.71 5.71 6.35
CA TRP A 58 5.77 4.72 6.45
C TRP A 58 6.63 4.65 5.18
N VAL A 59 6.01 4.58 3.99
CA VAL A 59 6.78 4.57 2.73
C VAL A 59 7.62 5.83 2.59
N MET A 60 7.08 7.00 2.96
CA MET A 60 7.74 8.30 2.82
C MET A 60 8.89 8.52 3.79
N HIS A 61 8.73 8.11 5.05
CA HIS A 61 9.60 8.57 6.13
C HIS A 61 10.32 7.46 6.89
N GLU A 62 9.81 6.23 6.88
CA GLU A 62 10.34 5.13 7.70
C GLU A 62 10.95 3.99 6.88
N MET A 63 10.44 3.74 5.68
CA MET A 63 10.91 2.66 4.81
C MET A 63 12.40 2.87 4.46
N PRO A 64 13.26 1.85 4.65
CA PRO A 64 14.71 1.99 4.42
C PRO A 64 15.04 2.51 3.03
N ARG A 65 16.10 3.32 2.97
CA ARG A 65 16.61 3.92 1.74
C ARG A 65 17.96 3.34 1.36
N THR A 66 18.24 3.31 0.07
CA THR A 66 19.60 3.13 -0.45
C THR A 66 20.42 4.42 -0.27
N GLU A 67 21.73 4.38 -0.55
CA GLU A 67 22.65 5.51 -0.40
C GLU A 67 22.19 6.78 -1.13
N GLU A 68 21.58 6.64 -2.32
CA GLU A 68 21.06 7.76 -3.11
C GLU A 68 19.58 8.08 -2.82
N GLY A 69 19.02 7.56 -1.72
CA GLY A 69 17.65 7.83 -1.32
C GLY A 69 16.58 7.02 -2.04
N GLY A 70 16.96 5.99 -2.80
CA GLY A 70 16.01 5.06 -3.43
C GLY A 70 15.26 4.20 -2.41
N LEU A 71 14.02 3.81 -2.70
CA LEU A 71 13.27 2.87 -1.86
C LEU A 71 13.98 1.50 -1.88
N GLN A 72 14.50 1.06 -0.74
CA GLN A 72 15.14 -0.26 -0.66
C GLN A 72 14.08 -1.36 -0.77
N HIS A 73 14.39 -2.42 -1.50
CA HIS A 73 13.47 -3.53 -1.73
C HIS A 73 13.32 -4.46 -0.51
N ILE A 74 12.94 -3.93 0.66
CA ILE A 74 12.74 -4.72 1.89
C ILE A 74 11.51 -5.64 1.75
N VAL A 75 11.69 -6.93 2.04
CA VAL A 75 10.65 -7.97 2.00
C VAL A 75 10.55 -8.67 3.34
N TYR A 76 9.54 -9.54 3.50
CA TYR A 76 9.26 -10.21 4.78
C TYR A 76 10.45 -10.97 5.37
N ASN A 77 11.24 -11.66 4.54
CA ASN A 77 12.33 -12.55 4.97
C ASN A 77 13.73 -12.02 4.65
N SER A 78 13.86 -10.82 4.07
CA SER A 78 15.15 -10.26 3.70
C SER A 78 15.11 -8.74 3.70
N VAL A 79 16.18 -8.15 4.21
CA VAL A 79 16.39 -6.69 4.17
C VAL A 79 16.72 -6.22 2.76
N ASN A 80 17.37 -7.06 1.94
CA ASN A 80 17.88 -6.71 0.61
C ASN A 80 18.68 -5.40 0.63
N HIS A 81 19.72 -5.38 1.49
CA HIS A 81 20.51 -4.19 1.78
C HIS A 81 21.06 -3.55 0.49
N GLN A 82 20.83 -2.25 0.31
CA GLN A 82 21.23 -1.45 -0.86
C GLN A 82 20.66 -1.93 -2.21
N GLN A 83 19.63 -2.77 -2.22
CA GLN A 83 19.01 -3.24 -3.47
C GLN A 83 17.75 -2.44 -3.81
N MET A 84 17.60 -2.16 -5.10
CA MET A 84 16.39 -1.64 -5.72
C MET A 84 15.96 -2.59 -6.83
N TRP A 85 14.69 -2.99 -6.81
CA TRP A 85 14.13 -3.89 -7.82
C TRP A 85 13.03 -3.16 -8.61
N ASP A 86 12.76 -3.65 -9.81
CA ASP A 86 11.82 -3.08 -10.76
C ASP A 86 10.39 -3.00 -10.22
N ASP A 87 9.92 -4.07 -9.57
CA ASP A 87 8.55 -4.16 -9.06
C ASP A 87 8.25 -3.19 -7.92
N THR A 88 9.27 -2.61 -7.27
CA THR A 88 9.11 -1.55 -6.25
C THR A 88 8.28 -0.37 -6.78
N LEU A 89 8.40 -0.06 -8.08
CA LEU A 89 7.61 0.98 -8.73
C LEU A 89 6.11 0.66 -8.69
N MET A 90 5.73 -0.59 -8.95
CA MET A 90 4.33 -1.02 -8.91
C MET A 90 3.85 -1.25 -7.48
N MET A 91 4.65 -1.93 -6.67
CA MET A 91 4.24 -2.42 -5.36
C MET A 91 4.17 -1.33 -4.30
N SER A 92 4.97 -0.27 -4.41
CA SER A 92 5.03 0.79 -3.39
C SER A 92 4.90 2.21 -3.96
N VAL A 93 5.57 2.53 -5.07
CA VAL A 93 5.56 3.90 -5.62
C VAL A 93 4.19 4.27 -6.17
N LEU A 94 3.55 3.40 -6.95
CA LEU A 94 2.22 3.68 -7.51
C LEU A 94 1.13 3.83 -6.42
N PRO A 95 1.04 2.94 -5.39
CA PRO A 95 0.18 3.18 -4.23
C PRO A 95 0.46 4.52 -3.56
N LEU A 96 1.72 4.83 -3.26
CA LEU A 96 2.11 6.07 -2.58
C LEU A 96 1.64 7.30 -3.39
N ALA A 97 1.94 7.31 -4.69
CA ALA A 97 1.54 8.40 -5.58
C ALA A 97 0.01 8.56 -5.62
N LYS A 98 -0.74 7.45 -5.70
CA LYS A 98 -2.21 7.51 -5.71
C LYS A 98 -2.78 8.04 -4.39
N ILE A 99 -2.21 7.62 -3.25
CA ILE A 99 -2.63 8.10 -1.93
C ILE A 99 -2.43 9.62 -1.82
N GLY A 100 -1.32 10.14 -2.35
CA GLY A 100 -1.04 11.58 -2.36
C GLY A 100 -2.03 12.45 -3.16
N LEU A 101 -2.91 11.83 -3.96
CA LEU A 101 -3.93 12.52 -4.75
C LEU A 101 -5.32 12.54 -4.10
N VAL A 102 -5.57 11.74 -3.05
CA VAL A 102 -6.94 11.48 -2.54
C VAL A 102 -7.19 11.98 -1.12
#